data_AF-A0A9W7XDV9-F1
#
_entry.id   AF-A0A9W7XDV9-F1
#
_cell.length_a   1.000
_cell.length_b   1.000
_cell.length_c   1.000
_cell.angle_alpha   90.00
_cell.angle_beta   90.00
_cell.angle_gamma   90.00
#
_symmetry.space_group_name_H-M   'P 1'
#
loop_
_entity.id
_entity.type
_entity.pdbx_description
1 polymer ?
#
loop_
_entity_poly.entity_id
_entity_poly.type
_entity_poly.pdbx_seq_one_letter_code
_entity_poly.pdbx_strand_id
1 'polypeptide(L)'
;MEPTWLDWRDVPSGRKSFLWDEVKKYFQFPHGTEAKAKEYTLKQLGFSYRKWKTELTNKYLKNNLTPFEEYGKITPAQWDEFVRQRTTKEAIQRSAANSALAKTDRHKPHLGPGGYAAKVEQWLKEREDLIAKGLPDPYEGLNERTYLRVKGREVKVPGGEKGFAKPETAEVVKRIKFWAEKEKEGKFVSDREKDCLTRGLGTKEHGGQVRGLSSKKNWKQGFSEDIHKYKKHDRYKQEMRETAKEVFMEEIKTMFTQGKFDIPGLPAVFDGS
;
A
#
# COMPACT_ATOMS: atom_id res chain seq x y z
N MET A 1 -5.43 -27.40 -10.66
CA MET A 1 -4.95 -26.09 -11.13
C MET A 1 -3.66 -26.34 -11.88
N GLU A 2 -3.38 -25.58 -12.93
CA GLU A 2 -2.17 -25.78 -13.74
C GLU A 2 -1.07 -24.79 -13.33
N PRO A 3 0.18 -25.23 -13.09
CA PRO A 3 1.25 -24.36 -12.58
C PRO A 3 1.89 -23.47 -13.67
N THR A 4 1.72 -23.82 -14.95
CA THR A 4 2.37 -23.17 -16.11
C THR A 4 1.81 -21.79 -16.45
N TRP A 5 0.57 -21.48 -16.06
CA TRP A 5 0.01 -20.14 -16.23
C TRP A 5 0.80 -19.13 -15.38
N LEU A 6 1.42 -18.14 -16.03
CA LEU A 6 2.32 -17.20 -15.35
C LEU A 6 1.58 -16.37 -14.30
N ASP A 7 0.40 -15.84 -14.65
CA ASP A 7 -0.46 -15.01 -13.83
C ASP A 7 -1.91 -15.55 -13.75
N TRP A 8 -2.66 -15.15 -12.72
CA TRP A 8 -4.09 -15.44 -12.61
C TRP A 8 -4.90 -14.90 -13.79
N ARG A 9 -4.43 -13.82 -14.42
CA ARG A 9 -5.02 -13.25 -15.62
C ARG A 9 -4.99 -14.22 -16.80
N ASP A 10 -3.94 -15.03 -16.90
CA ASP A 10 -3.74 -16.00 -18.00
C ASP A 10 -4.61 -17.26 -17.84
N VAL A 11 -5.19 -17.47 -16.65
CA VAL A 11 -6.10 -18.59 -16.41
C VAL A 11 -7.37 -18.40 -17.25
N PRO A 12 -7.75 -19.40 -18.08
CA PRO A 12 -8.90 -19.30 -18.98
C PRO A 12 -10.20 -18.95 -18.25
N SER A 13 -11.04 -18.12 -18.88
CA SER A 13 -12.32 -17.69 -18.31
C SER A 13 -13.23 -18.88 -17.98
N GLY A 14 -13.28 -19.91 -18.82
CA GLY A 14 -14.04 -21.14 -18.55
C GLY A 14 -13.59 -21.84 -17.26
N ARG A 15 -12.28 -21.84 -16.96
CA ARG A 15 -11.75 -22.40 -15.72
C ARG A 15 -12.15 -21.57 -14.50
N LYS A 16 -12.15 -20.24 -14.62
CA LYS A 16 -12.60 -19.31 -13.57
C LYS A 16 -14.09 -19.51 -13.27
N SER A 17 -14.92 -19.68 -14.32
CA SER A 17 -16.34 -19.98 -14.18
C SER A 17 -16.56 -21.32 -13.46
N PHE A 18 -15.88 -22.38 -13.90
CA PHE A 18 -15.96 -23.68 -13.22
C PHE A 18 -15.61 -23.60 -11.73
N LEU A 19 -14.52 -22.90 -11.36
CA LEU A 19 -14.15 -22.73 -9.95
C LEU A 19 -15.21 -21.96 -9.16
N TRP A 20 -15.87 -20.98 -9.78
CA TRP A 20 -16.97 -20.27 -9.15
C TRP A 20 -18.18 -21.19 -8.94
N ASP A 21 -18.53 -22.00 -9.94
CA ASP A 21 -19.65 -22.94 -9.84
C ASP A 21 -19.41 -24.00 -8.76
N GLU A 22 -18.17 -24.48 -8.60
CA GLU A 22 -17.79 -25.36 -7.49
C GLU A 22 -17.97 -24.68 -6.13
N VAL A 23 -17.57 -23.41 -5.98
CA VAL A 23 -17.79 -22.66 -4.73
C VAL A 23 -19.29 -22.50 -4.46
N LYS A 24 -20.08 -22.17 -5.48
CA LYS A 24 -21.53 -21.98 -5.34
C LYS A 24 -22.26 -23.20 -4.75
N LYS A 25 -21.75 -24.42 -4.93
CA LYS A 25 -22.36 -25.63 -4.37
C LYS A 25 -22.43 -25.62 -2.84
N TYR A 26 -21.53 -24.87 -2.18
CA TYR A 26 -21.36 -24.91 -0.73
C TYR A 26 -21.86 -23.65 -0.01
N PHE A 27 -22.27 -22.61 -0.76
CA PHE A 27 -22.65 -21.32 -0.18
C PHE A 27 -24.03 -20.87 -0.63
N GLN A 28 -24.84 -20.42 0.33
CA GLN A 28 -26.09 -19.70 0.07
C GLN A 28 -25.82 -18.20 0.14
N PHE A 29 -26.26 -17.45 -0.87
CA PHE A 29 -26.02 -16.01 -0.97
C PHE A 29 -27.34 -15.24 -0.74
N PRO A 30 -27.35 -14.18 0.06
CA PRO A 30 -28.48 -13.27 0.14
C PRO A 30 -28.82 -12.67 -1.24
N HIS A 31 -30.10 -12.37 -1.45
CA HIS A 31 -30.59 -11.82 -2.71
C HIS A 31 -29.78 -10.58 -3.15
N GLY A 32 -29.38 -10.53 -4.43
CA GLY A 32 -28.62 -9.41 -5.00
C GLY A 32 -27.13 -9.33 -4.62
N THR A 33 -26.59 -10.25 -3.81
CA THR A 33 -25.17 -10.21 -3.39
C THR A 33 -24.22 -11.08 -4.22
N GLU A 34 -24.76 -11.98 -5.05
CA GLU A 34 -24.01 -12.99 -5.79
C GLU A 34 -22.89 -12.41 -6.66
N ALA A 35 -23.15 -11.31 -7.38
CA ALA A 35 -22.16 -10.68 -8.25
C ALA A 35 -20.93 -10.16 -7.45
N LYS A 36 -21.17 -9.52 -6.30
CA LYS A 36 -20.11 -9.06 -5.40
C LYS A 36 -19.35 -10.22 -4.78
N ALA A 37 -20.07 -11.28 -4.39
CA ALA A 37 -19.48 -12.51 -3.86
C ALA A 37 -18.59 -13.19 -4.91
N LYS A 38 -19.04 -13.29 -6.17
CA LYS A 38 -18.26 -13.83 -7.29
C LYS A 38 -16.98 -13.04 -7.51
N GLU A 39 -17.07 -11.72 -7.60
CA GLU A 39 -15.90 -10.86 -7.78
C GLU A 39 -14.88 -11.04 -6.66
N TYR A 40 -15.34 -11.07 -5.41
CA TYR A 40 -14.48 -11.27 -4.25
C TYR A 40 -13.84 -12.67 -4.25
N THR A 41 -14.61 -13.71 -4.52
CA THR A 41 -14.14 -15.10 -4.57
C THR A 41 -13.08 -15.30 -5.65
N LEU A 42 -13.28 -14.76 -6.86
CA LEU A 42 -12.28 -14.83 -7.92
C LEU A 42 -10.98 -14.10 -7.55
N LYS A 43 -11.06 -12.99 -6.79
CA LYS A 43 -9.87 -12.33 -6.23
C LYS A 43 -9.16 -13.22 -5.21
N GLN A 44 -9.90 -13.91 -4.34
CA GLN A 44 -9.32 -14.85 -3.37
C GLN A 44 -8.68 -16.06 -4.06
N LEU A 45 -9.32 -16.63 -5.07
CA LEU A 45 -8.75 -17.73 -5.87
C LEU A 45 -7.43 -17.32 -6.55
N GLY A 46 -7.36 -16.11 -7.10
CA GLY A 46 -6.10 -15.58 -7.64
C GLY A 46 -5.02 -15.37 -6.58
N PHE A 47 -5.38 -14.98 -5.35
CA PHE A 47 -4.45 -14.95 -4.22
C PHE A 47 -3.95 -16.35 -3.84
N SER A 48 -4.86 -17.30 -3.66
CA SER A 48 -4.53 -18.70 -3.33
C SER A 48 -3.67 -19.35 -4.41
N TYR A 49 -3.95 -19.08 -5.68
CA TYR A 49 -3.15 -19.58 -6.81
C TYR A 49 -1.69 -19.10 -6.74
N ARG A 50 -1.47 -17.80 -6.46
CA ARG A 50 -0.10 -17.27 -6.28
C ARG A 50 0.60 -17.89 -5.08
N LYS A 51 -0.11 -18.07 -3.95
CA LYS A 51 0.44 -18.71 -2.75
C LYS A 51 0.85 -20.16 -3.04
N TRP A 52 -0.01 -20.92 -3.71
CA TRP A 52 0.28 -22.29 -4.16
C TRP A 52 1.51 -22.35 -5.05
N LYS A 53 1.67 -21.45 -6.03
CA LYS A 53 2.89 -21.39 -6.86
C LYS A 53 4.14 -21.06 -6.03
N THR A 54 4.04 -20.22 -5.01
CA THR A 54 5.17 -19.93 -4.10
C THR A 54 5.53 -21.16 -3.26
N GLU A 55 4.53 -21.93 -2.82
CA GLU A 55 4.74 -23.19 -2.12
C GLU A 55 5.44 -24.22 -3.02
N LEU A 56 4.99 -24.38 -4.27
CA LEU A 56 5.64 -25.21 -5.27
C LEU A 56 7.14 -24.87 -5.42
N THR A 57 7.47 -23.57 -5.48
CA THR A 57 8.85 -23.11 -5.55
C THR A 57 9.64 -23.39 -4.26
N ASN A 58 9.08 -23.09 -3.09
CA ASN A 58 9.81 -23.16 -1.82
C ASN A 58 9.96 -24.57 -1.26
N LYS A 59 8.89 -25.38 -1.35
CA LYS A 59 8.84 -26.73 -0.76
C LYS A 59 9.46 -27.77 -1.69
N TYR A 60 9.25 -27.65 -3.00
CA TYR A 60 9.67 -28.66 -3.96
C TYR A 60 10.89 -28.22 -4.76
N LEU A 61 10.78 -27.16 -5.57
CA LEU A 61 11.86 -26.75 -6.48
C LEU A 61 13.17 -26.46 -5.76
N LYS A 62 13.16 -25.66 -4.69
CA LYS A 62 14.40 -25.32 -3.95
C LYS A 62 15.04 -26.49 -3.22
N ASN A 63 14.26 -27.53 -2.91
CA ASN A 63 14.74 -28.72 -2.22
C ASN A 63 14.98 -29.89 -3.18
N ASN A 64 14.92 -29.65 -4.50
CA ASN A 64 15.03 -30.68 -5.54
C ASN A 64 14.02 -31.84 -5.38
N LEU A 65 12.81 -31.56 -4.89
CA LEU A 65 11.72 -32.52 -4.76
C LEU A 65 10.68 -32.33 -5.87
N THR A 66 9.80 -33.32 -6.04
CA THR A 66 8.66 -33.25 -6.97
C THR A 66 7.32 -33.12 -6.25
N PRO A 67 6.34 -32.41 -6.81
CA PRO A 67 5.05 -32.19 -6.15
C PRO A 67 4.03 -33.31 -6.39
N PHE A 68 4.37 -34.39 -7.08
CA PHE A 68 3.38 -35.33 -7.64
C PHE A 68 2.62 -36.14 -6.59
N GLU A 69 3.24 -36.45 -5.44
CA GLU A 69 2.57 -37.19 -4.36
C GLU A 69 1.41 -36.38 -3.75
N GLU A 70 1.63 -35.08 -3.50
CA GLU A 70 0.64 -34.20 -2.88
C GLU A 70 -0.27 -33.52 -3.91
N TYR A 71 0.27 -33.25 -5.10
CA TYR A 71 -0.39 -32.57 -6.20
C TYR A 71 -0.43 -33.45 -7.45
N GLY A 72 -0.98 -34.66 -7.34
CA GLY A 72 -1.03 -35.67 -8.42
C GLY A 72 -1.78 -35.28 -9.70
N LYS A 73 -2.35 -34.07 -9.77
CA LYS A 73 -2.93 -33.49 -10.99
C LYS A 73 -1.91 -32.70 -11.82
N ILE A 74 -0.70 -32.49 -11.32
CA ILE A 74 0.41 -31.87 -12.06
C ILE A 74 1.11 -32.96 -12.87
N THR A 75 1.19 -32.80 -14.18
CA THR A 75 1.95 -33.73 -15.03
C THR A 75 3.45 -33.42 -14.99
N PRO A 76 4.34 -34.40 -15.30
CA PRO A 76 5.77 -34.15 -15.43
C PRO A 76 6.10 -32.99 -16.37
N ALA A 77 5.47 -32.95 -17.56
CA ALA A 77 5.67 -31.87 -18.52
C ALA A 77 5.26 -30.48 -17.97
N GLN A 78 4.17 -30.41 -17.19
CA GLN A 78 3.77 -29.16 -16.52
C GLN A 78 4.75 -28.74 -15.42
N TRP A 79 5.33 -29.71 -14.72
CA TRP A 79 6.35 -29.44 -13.71
C TRP A 79 7.64 -28.93 -14.35
N ASP A 80 8.14 -29.58 -15.40
CA ASP A 80 9.35 -29.18 -16.10
C ASP A 80 9.24 -27.76 -16.69
N GLU A 81 8.10 -27.43 -17.30
CA GLU A 81 7.83 -26.08 -17.78
C GLU A 81 7.78 -25.07 -16.62
N PHE A 82 7.16 -25.42 -15.49
CA PHE A 82 7.18 -24.57 -14.30
C PHE A 82 8.59 -24.35 -13.76
N VAL A 83 9.43 -25.39 -13.70
CA VAL A 83 10.84 -25.27 -13.30
C VAL A 83 11.57 -24.32 -14.24
N ARG A 84 11.45 -24.53 -15.56
CA ARG A 84 12.06 -23.66 -16.59
C ARG A 84 11.67 -22.20 -16.41
N GLN A 85 10.38 -21.90 -16.18
CA GLN A 85 9.92 -20.54 -15.93
C GLN A 85 10.57 -19.89 -14.69
N ARG A 86 10.83 -20.66 -13.64
CA ARG A 86 11.38 -20.17 -12.36
C ARG A 86 12.90 -20.06 -12.33
N THR A 87 13.61 -20.79 -13.18
CA THR A 87 15.07 -20.82 -13.24
C THR A 87 15.67 -19.84 -14.26
N THR A 88 14.84 -19.17 -15.07
CA THR A 88 15.33 -18.07 -15.93
C THR A 88 16.05 -16.99 -15.13
N LYS A 89 17.10 -16.41 -15.71
CA LYS A 89 17.91 -15.35 -15.08
C LYS A 89 17.03 -14.18 -14.66
N GLU A 90 16.08 -13.80 -15.50
CA GLU A 90 15.13 -12.71 -15.26
C GLU A 90 14.21 -13.01 -14.08
N ALA A 91 13.71 -14.26 -13.95
CA ALA A 91 12.85 -14.64 -12.83
C ALA A 91 13.62 -14.65 -11.50
N ILE A 92 14.86 -15.16 -11.50
CA ILE A 92 15.73 -15.18 -10.33
C ILE A 92 16.06 -13.74 -9.90
N GLN A 93 16.48 -12.89 -10.83
CA GLN A 93 16.78 -11.48 -10.55
C GLN A 93 15.57 -10.73 -10.01
N ARG A 94 14.39 -10.92 -10.62
CA ARG A 94 13.14 -10.31 -10.15
C ARG A 94 12.78 -10.77 -8.73
N SER A 95 12.92 -12.06 -8.45
CA SER A 95 12.69 -12.63 -7.12
C SER A 95 13.64 -12.05 -6.08
N ALA A 96 14.93 -11.93 -6.42
CA ALA A 96 15.95 -11.34 -5.55
C ALA A 96 15.67 -9.85 -5.27
N ALA A 97 15.36 -9.07 -6.31
CA ALA A 97 15.02 -7.65 -6.18
C ALA A 97 13.79 -7.43 -5.29
N ASN A 98 12.71 -8.19 -5.52
CA ASN A 98 11.49 -8.12 -4.70
C ASN A 98 11.75 -8.54 -3.26
N SER A 99 12.60 -9.54 -3.04
CA SER A 99 12.98 -9.99 -1.70
C SER A 99 13.81 -8.94 -0.96
N ALA A 100 14.75 -8.29 -1.65
CA ALA A 100 15.51 -7.18 -1.10
C ALA A 100 14.59 -6.01 -0.72
N LEU A 101 13.67 -5.62 -1.62
CA LEU A 101 12.68 -4.58 -1.35
C LEU A 101 11.80 -4.94 -0.15
N ALA A 102 11.31 -6.16 -0.04
CA ALA A 102 10.50 -6.60 1.10
C ALA A 102 11.24 -6.53 2.45
N LYS A 103 12.58 -6.69 2.45
CA LYS A 103 13.42 -6.53 3.65
C LYS A 103 13.61 -5.05 4.04
N THR A 104 13.43 -4.12 3.10
CA THR A 104 13.50 -2.67 3.39
C THR A 104 12.27 -2.15 4.14
N ASP A 105 11.17 -2.90 4.22
CA ASP A 105 10.02 -2.51 5.05
C ASP A 105 10.35 -2.62 6.55
N ARG A 106 10.74 -1.48 7.13
CA ARG A 106 11.19 -1.36 8.52
C ARG A 106 10.03 -1.38 9.52
N HIS A 107 8.81 -1.02 9.12
CA HIS A 107 7.69 -0.68 10.03
C HIS A 107 6.48 -1.62 9.85
N LYS A 108 6.74 -2.93 9.99
CA LYS A 108 5.75 -3.99 9.75
C LYS A 108 4.59 -3.93 10.76
N PRO A 109 3.34 -4.17 10.32
CA PRO A 109 2.18 -4.28 11.21
C PRO A 109 2.20 -5.53 12.10
N HIS A 110 1.54 -5.45 13.25
CA HIS A 110 1.21 -6.56 14.15
C HIS A 110 -0.32 -6.78 14.22
N LEU A 111 -0.93 -7.18 13.08
CA LEU A 111 -2.40 -7.26 12.92
C LEU A 111 -2.96 -8.68 12.95
N GLY A 112 -2.11 -9.71 12.76
CA GLY A 112 -2.55 -11.08 12.50
C GLY A 112 -3.27 -11.25 11.15
N PRO A 113 -3.86 -12.44 10.89
CA PRO A 113 -4.47 -12.78 9.60
C PRO A 113 -5.68 -11.92 9.23
N GLY A 114 -6.46 -11.47 10.24
CA GLY A 114 -7.64 -10.63 10.04
C GLY A 114 -7.33 -9.19 9.61
N GLY A 115 -6.06 -8.77 9.70
CA GLY A 115 -5.64 -7.41 9.36
C GLY A 115 -6.33 -6.36 10.24
N TYR A 116 -6.46 -5.14 9.71
CA TYR A 116 -7.16 -4.05 10.42
C TYR A 116 -8.64 -4.35 10.63
N ALA A 117 -9.33 -4.94 9.65
CA ALA A 117 -10.77 -5.16 9.71
C ALA A 117 -11.20 -5.93 10.97
N ALA A 118 -10.38 -6.88 11.43
CA ALA A 118 -10.65 -7.65 12.65
C ALA A 118 -10.30 -6.91 13.96
N LYS A 119 -9.65 -5.74 13.88
CA LYS A 119 -9.12 -4.99 15.03
C LYS A 119 -9.74 -3.62 15.23
N VAL A 120 -10.28 -3.01 14.17
CA VAL A 120 -10.83 -1.63 14.22
C VAL A 120 -11.86 -1.48 15.33
N GLU A 121 -12.88 -2.34 15.38
CA GLU A 121 -13.95 -2.25 16.38
C GLU A 121 -13.42 -2.34 17.82
N GLN A 122 -12.55 -3.32 18.08
CA GLN A 122 -11.90 -3.48 19.38
C GLN A 122 -11.14 -2.20 19.77
N TRP A 123 -10.35 -1.65 18.86
CA TRP A 123 -9.49 -0.49 19.14
C TRP A 123 -10.27 0.81 19.30
N LEU A 124 -11.31 1.03 18.50
CA LEU A 124 -12.20 2.19 18.66
C LEU A 124 -12.90 2.14 20.01
N LYS A 125 -13.42 0.97 20.41
CA LYS A 125 -14.03 0.79 21.73
C LYS A 125 -13.02 1.03 22.87
N GLU A 126 -11.80 0.49 22.77
CA GLU A 126 -10.74 0.77 23.75
C GLU A 126 -10.46 2.28 23.88
N ARG A 127 -10.51 3.02 22.78
CA ARG A 127 -10.31 4.48 22.76
C ARG A 127 -11.49 5.23 23.39
N GLU A 128 -12.72 4.87 23.03
CA GLU A 128 -13.94 5.44 23.60
C GLU A 128 -14.02 5.20 25.11
N ASP A 129 -13.68 3.99 25.57
CA ASP A 129 -13.64 3.64 27.00
C ASP A 129 -12.60 4.47 27.78
N LEU A 130 -11.46 4.82 27.16
CA LEU A 130 -10.46 5.70 27.77
C LEU A 130 -11.00 7.13 27.92
N ILE A 131 -11.64 7.65 26.88
CA ILE A 131 -12.26 8.98 26.88
C ILE A 131 -13.38 9.04 27.93
N ALA A 132 -14.23 8.02 28.00
CA ALA A 132 -15.33 7.93 28.96
C ALA A 132 -14.84 7.88 30.42
N LYS A 133 -13.63 7.35 30.66
CA LYS A 133 -12.97 7.34 31.97
C LYS A 133 -12.29 8.67 32.33
N GLY A 134 -12.34 9.67 31.44
CA GLY A 134 -11.67 10.95 31.62
C GLY A 134 -10.13 10.87 31.49
N LEU A 135 -9.61 9.78 30.94
CA LEU A 135 -8.18 9.63 30.68
C LEU A 135 -7.81 10.35 29.38
N PRO A 136 -6.60 10.93 29.29
CA PRO A 136 -6.16 11.61 28.07
C PRO A 136 -6.06 10.61 26.90
N ASP A 137 -6.58 10.99 25.75
CA ASP A 137 -6.46 10.19 24.52
C ASP A 137 -5.04 10.33 23.94
N PRO A 138 -4.21 9.27 23.96
CA PRO A 138 -2.84 9.36 23.45
C PRO A 138 -2.77 9.53 21.92
N TYR A 139 -3.91 9.47 21.23
CA TYR A 139 -4.06 9.63 19.79
C TYR A 139 -4.96 10.82 19.41
N GLU A 140 -5.19 11.76 20.33
CA GLU A 140 -5.91 13.00 20.04
C GLU A 140 -5.33 13.71 18.81
N GLY A 141 -6.20 14.25 17.95
CA GLY A 141 -5.80 14.93 16.71
C GLY A 141 -5.42 14.01 15.55
N LEU A 142 -5.30 12.68 15.76
CA LEU A 142 -5.09 11.74 14.66
C LEU A 142 -6.41 11.34 14.01
N ASN A 143 -6.48 11.48 12.68
CA ASN A 143 -7.57 10.91 11.88
C ASN A 143 -7.59 9.37 12.00
N GLU A 144 -8.71 8.74 11.62
CA GLU A 144 -8.90 7.29 11.80
C GLU A 144 -7.79 6.45 11.15
N ARG A 145 -7.42 6.73 9.89
CA ARG A 145 -6.37 5.94 9.20
C ARG A 145 -5.01 6.07 9.88
N THR A 146 -4.68 7.26 10.39
CA THR A 146 -3.41 7.54 11.06
C THR A 146 -3.39 6.83 12.40
N TYR A 147 -4.47 6.96 13.18
CA TYR A 147 -4.67 6.23 14.43
C TYR A 147 -4.48 4.72 14.23
N LEU A 148 -5.21 4.11 13.30
CA LEU A 148 -5.13 2.67 13.02
C LEU A 148 -3.72 2.28 12.60
N ARG A 149 -3.06 3.09 11.78
CA ARG A 149 -1.68 2.84 11.33
C ARG A 149 -0.67 2.88 12.48
N VAL A 150 -0.84 3.76 13.46
CA VAL A 150 -0.02 3.79 14.69
C VAL A 150 -0.35 2.58 15.56
N LYS A 151 -1.64 2.35 15.84
CA LYS A 151 -2.11 1.27 16.71
C LYS A 151 -1.67 -0.11 16.23
N GLY A 152 -1.70 -0.36 14.93
CA GLY A 152 -1.23 -1.61 14.36
C GLY A 152 0.28 -1.85 14.41
N ARG A 153 1.08 -0.95 14.98
CA ARG A 153 2.52 -1.16 15.26
C ARG A 153 2.83 -1.15 16.75
N GLU A 154 1.82 -0.90 17.57
CA GLU A 154 1.97 -0.94 19.00
C GLU A 154 2.12 -2.39 19.46
N VAL A 155 3.07 -2.62 20.35
CA VAL A 155 3.37 -3.90 20.97
C VAL A 155 3.49 -3.71 22.46
N LYS A 156 3.45 -4.80 23.22
CA LYS A 156 3.90 -4.78 24.61
C LYS A 156 5.43 -4.73 24.61
N VAL A 157 6.01 -3.66 25.15
CA VAL A 157 7.46 -3.52 25.28
C VAL A 157 7.96 -4.19 26.57
N PRO A 158 9.27 -4.48 26.72
CA PRO A 158 9.82 -4.93 28.00
C PRO A 158 9.44 -3.94 29.11
N GLY A 159 8.77 -4.42 30.16
CA GLY A 159 8.12 -3.57 31.18
C GLY A 159 6.58 -3.63 31.16
N GLY A 160 5.98 -4.25 30.14
CA GLY A 160 4.53 -4.52 30.09
C GLY A 160 3.68 -3.38 29.54
N GLU A 161 4.26 -2.20 29.35
CA GLU A 161 3.61 -1.04 28.76
C GLU A 161 3.40 -1.19 27.24
N LYS A 162 2.43 -0.46 26.71
CA LYS A 162 2.19 -0.38 25.26
C LYS A 162 3.20 0.61 24.65
N GLY A 163 3.94 0.17 23.65
CA GLY A 163 4.97 0.97 22.97
C GLY A 163 5.30 0.44 21.57
N PHE A 164 6.48 0.76 21.05
CA PHE A 164 6.93 0.32 19.72
C PHE A 164 8.18 -0.54 19.83
N ALA A 165 8.18 -1.68 19.12
CA ALA A 165 9.31 -2.63 19.14
C ALA A 165 10.63 -2.02 18.63
N LYS A 166 10.54 -1.05 17.72
CA LYS A 166 11.68 -0.44 17.05
C LYS A 166 11.73 1.05 17.34
N PRO A 167 12.89 1.61 17.76
CA PRO A 167 13.01 3.04 18.04
C PRO A 167 12.70 3.90 16.82
N GLU A 168 13.02 3.44 15.60
CA GLU A 168 12.70 4.16 14.37
C GLU A 168 11.20 4.25 14.12
N THR A 169 10.42 3.26 14.60
CA THR A 169 8.96 3.32 14.51
C THR A 169 8.40 4.34 15.50
N ALA A 170 8.96 4.41 16.72
CA ALA A 170 8.59 5.44 17.68
C ALA A 170 8.89 6.85 17.13
N GLU A 171 10.02 7.04 16.46
CA GLU A 171 10.39 8.32 15.86
C GLU A 171 9.46 8.73 14.71
N VAL A 172 9.05 7.79 13.86
CA VAL A 172 8.00 8.02 12.86
C VAL A 172 6.69 8.46 13.53
N VAL A 173 6.30 7.84 14.64
CA VAL A 173 5.07 8.20 15.37
C VAL A 173 5.16 9.60 15.97
N LYS A 174 6.31 9.99 16.55
CA LYS A 174 6.53 11.36 17.00
C LYS A 174 6.38 12.36 15.85
N ARG A 175 6.97 12.09 14.69
CA ARG A 175 6.85 12.95 13.51
C ARG A 175 5.40 13.04 13.00
N ILE A 176 4.64 11.95 13.04
CA ILE A 176 3.21 11.95 12.73
C ILE A 176 2.46 12.90 13.67
N LYS A 177 2.68 12.80 14.98
CA LYS A 177 2.05 13.67 15.99
C LYS A 177 2.41 15.13 15.78
N PHE A 178 3.67 15.43 15.48
CA PHE A 178 4.12 16.78 15.12
C PHE A 178 3.31 17.37 13.95
N TRP A 179 3.10 16.60 12.87
CA TRP A 179 2.29 17.08 11.74
C TRP A 179 0.80 17.21 12.08
N ALA A 180 0.26 16.35 12.95
CA ALA A 180 -1.12 16.46 13.42
C ALA A 180 -1.33 17.71 14.29
N GLU A 181 -0.35 18.08 15.12
CA GLU A 181 -0.36 19.35 15.87
C GLU A 181 -0.31 20.54 14.92
N LYS A 182 0.53 20.51 13.88
CA LYS A 182 0.54 21.55 12.83
C LYS A 182 -0.79 21.66 12.08
N GLU A 183 -1.47 20.54 11.90
CA GLU A 183 -2.82 20.50 11.33
C GLU A 183 -3.83 21.18 12.25
N LYS A 184 -3.79 20.85 13.55
CA LYS A 184 -4.64 21.48 14.59
C LYS A 184 -4.39 22.99 14.72
N GLU A 185 -3.14 23.42 14.58
CA GLU A 185 -2.74 24.85 14.55
C GLU A 185 -3.13 25.57 13.25
N GLY A 186 -3.62 24.87 12.22
CA GLY A 186 -3.92 25.43 10.90
C GLY A 186 -2.68 25.75 10.05
N LYS A 187 -1.47 25.37 10.49
CA LYS A 187 -0.20 25.54 9.75
C LYS A 187 0.03 24.47 8.69
N PHE A 188 -0.78 23.42 8.72
CA PHE A 188 -0.80 22.35 7.75
C PHE A 188 -2.25 22.03 7.40
N VAL A 189 -2.54 21.88 6.11
CA VAL A 189 -3.85 21.45 5.62
C VAL A 189 -3.63 20.15 4.87
N SER A 190 -4.31 19.09 5.30
CA SER A 190 -4.27 17.82 4.59
C SER A 190 -5.00 17.92 3.24
N ASP A 191 -4.43 17.26 2.23
CA ASP A 191 -5.08 17.01 0.94
C ASP A 191 -5.06 15.51 0.67
N ARG A 192 -6.17 14.81 0.95
CA ARG A 192 -6.33 13.38 0.70
C ARG A 192 -5.23 12.53 1.35
N GLU A 193 -4.43 11.86 0.51
CA GLU A 193 -3.31 11.05 0.94
C GLU A 193 -2.12 11.86 1.46
N LYS A 194 -2.06 13.18 1.19
CA LYS A 194 -1.04 14.10 1.68
C LYS A 194 -1.43 14.64 3.07
N ASP A 195 -1.60 13.74 4.03
CA ASP A 195 -1.94 14.05 5.42
C ASP A 195 -0.75 13.87 6.38
N CYS A 196 -1.00 14.05 7.68
CA CYS A 196 -0.01 13.87 8.74
C CYS A 196 0.66 12.49 8.72
N LEU A 197 -0.04 11.42 8.31
CA LEU A 197 0.55 10.09 8.15
C LEU A 197 1.62 10.06 7.05
N THR A 198 1.31 10.56 5.86
CA THR A 198 2.26 10.55 4.73
C THR A 198 3.45 11.45 4.99
N ARG A 199 3.23 12.64 5.57
CA ARG A 199 4.29 13.55 6.00
C ARG A 199 5.16 12.93 7.09
N GLY A 200 4.52 12.29 8.07
CA GLY A 200 5.17 11.58 9.15
C GLY A 200 5.95 10.34 8.70
N LEU A 201 5.58 9.69 7.60
CA LEU A 201 6.37 8.58 7.02
C LEU A 201 7.51 9.07 6.13
N GLY A 202 7.44 10.29 5.58
CA GLY A 202 8.43 10.83 4.65
C GLY A 202 8.42 10.13 3.27
N THR A 203 7.40 9.33 2.97
CA THR A 203 7.26 8.62 1.70
C THR A 203 5.87 8.84 1.12
N LYS A 204 5.78 8.99 -0.20
CA LYS A 204 4.49 9.09 -0.89
C LYS A 204 3.62 7.87 -0.60
N GLU A 205 2.31 8.07 -0.54
CA GLU A 205 1.32 7.00 -0.43
C GLU A 205 1.41 6.09 -1.67
N HIS A 206 1.24 4.78 -1.49
CA HIS A 206 1.29 3.85 -2.63
C HIS A 206 0.06 4.03 -3.51
N GLY A 207 0.27 4.08 -4.83
CA GLY A 207 -0.81 4.17 -5.80
C GLY A 207 -1.79 3.01 -5.68
N GLY A 208 -3.08 3.31 -5.51
CA GLY A 208 -4.17 2.33 -5.55
C GLY A 208 -4.45 1.60 -4.23
N GLN A 209 -3.71 1.88 -3.16
CA GLN A 209 -3.93 1.31 -1.83
C GLN A 209 -3.86 2.41 -0.76
N VAL A 210 -4.52 2.20 0.38
CA VAL A 210 -4.54 3.17 1.48
C VAL A 210 -3.90 2.56 2.73
N ARG A 211 -2.79 3.14 3.17
CA ARG A 211 -2.13 2.81 4.44
C ARG A 211 -3.09 3.02 5.61
N GLY A 212 -2.99 2.14 6.60
CA GLY A 212 -3.76 2.26 7.84
C GLY A 212 -5.19 1.74 7.79
N LEU A 213 -5.71 1.36 6.62
CA LEU A 213 -7.09 0.86 6.49
C LEU A 213 -7.15 -0.59 6.02
N SER A 214 -6.76 -0.87 4.77
CA SER A 214 -6.81 -2.21 4.20
C SER A 214 -6.07 -2.27 2.87
N SER A 215 -5.37 -3.37 2.61
CA SER A 215 -4.79 -3.65 1.29
C SER A 215 -5.85 -3.84 0.19
N LYS A 216 -7.12 -4.01 0.58
CA LYS A 216 -8.27 -4.17 -0.31
C LYS A 216 -9.01 -2.86 -0.61
N LYS A 217 -8.73 -1.78 0.14
CA LYS A 217 -9.36 -0.46 -0.09
C LYS A 217 -8.51 0.34 -1.07
N ASN A 218 -9.13 0.83 -2.14
CA ASN A 218 -8.53 1.79 -3.05
C ASN A 218 -8.68 3.23 -2.53
N TRP A 219 -8.06 4.20 -3.21
CA TRP A 219 -8.10 5.61 -2.81
C TRP A 219 -9.53 6.19 -2.75
N LYS A 220 -10.42 5.83 -3.68
CA LYS A 220 -11.81 6.29 -3.63
C LYS A 220 -12.56 5.79 -2.38
N GLN A 221 -12.20 4.61 -1.90
CA GLN A 221 -12.82 4.01 -0.71
C GLN A 221 -12.18 4.49 0.60
N GLY A 222 -10.89 4.86 0.59
CA GLY A 222 -10.20 5.37 1.78
C GLY A 222 -10.23 6.88 1.94
N PHE A 223 -10.47 7.62 0.85
CA PHE A 223 -10.62 9.08 0.80
C PHE A 223 -11.98 9.44 0.21
N SER A 224 -13.03 8.89 0.81
CA SER A 224 -14.39 8.98 0.26
C SER A 224 -14.90 10.42 0.20
N GLU A 225 -14.54 11.25 1.17
CA GLU A 225 -14.87 12.68 1.23
C GLU A 225 -14.27 13.46 0.05
N ASP A 226 -13.11 13.02 -0.44
CA ASP A 226 -12.37 13.66 -1.52
C ASP A 226 -12.58 13.00 -2.88
N ILE A 227 -13.60 12.14 -3.04
CA ILE A 227 -13.88 11.46 -4.33
C ILE A 227 -13.96 12.47 -5.48
N HIS A 228 -14.60 13.61 -5.23
CA HIS A 228 -14.79 14.70 -6.20
C HIS A 228 -13.47 15.33 -6.68
N LYS A 229 -12.38 15.22 -5.91
CA LYS A 229 -11.04 15.71 -6.25
C LYS A 229 -10.24 14.76 -7.14
N TYR A 230 -10.75 13.55 -7.40
CA TYR A 230 -10.13 12.58 -8.31
C TYR A 230 -10.67 12.69 -9.75
N LYS A 231 -10.70 13.91 -10.32
CA LYS A 231 -10.97 14.12 -11.76
C LYS A 231 -9.74 13.72 -12.59
N LYS A 232 -9.98 12.99 -13.68
CA LYS A 232 -8.92 12.55 -14.62
C LYS A 232 -8.25 13.79 -15.24
N HIS A 233 -6.93 13.88 -15.13
CA HIS A 233 -6.00 14.84 -15.79
C HIS A 233 -5.66 16.19 -15.14
N ASP A 234 -6.45 16.75 -14.23
CA ASP A 234 -6.11 18.09 -13.69
C ASP A 234 -4.89 18.06 -12.77
N ARG A 235 -4.76 17.02 -11.95
CA ARG A 235 -3.67 16.91 -10.97
C ARG A 235 -2.30 16.68 -11.61
N TYR A 236 -2.23 15.87 -12.67
CA TYR A 236 -0.96 15.68 -13.39
C TYR A 236 -0.50 17.00 -13.99
N LYS A 237 -1.42 17.79 -14.58
CA LYS A 237 -1.11 19.13 -15.09
C LYS A 237 -0.67 20.07 -13.96
N GLN A 238 -1.31 20.00 -12.80
CA GLN A 238 -0.95 20.83 -11.65
C GLN A 238 0.41 20.44 -11.07
N GLU A 239 0.70 19.15 -10.87
CA GLU A 239 2.02 18.68 -10.42
C GLU A 239 3.11 19.08 -11.42
N MET A 240 2.87 18.92 -12.73
CA MET A 240 3.80 19.41 -13.76
C MET A 240 4.02 20.92 -13.67
N ARG A 241 2.97 21.71 -13.40
CA ARG A 241 3.09 23.17 -13.20
C ARG A 241 3.85 23.52 -11.91
N GLU A 242 3.59 22.82 -10.81
CA GLU A 242 4.27 23.03 -9.52
C GLU A 242 5.75 22.66 -9.63
N THR A 243 6.08 21.51 -10.22
CA THR A 243 7.47 21.12 -10.50
C THR A 243 8.15 22.10 -11.45
N ALA A 244 7.48 22.54 -12.52
CA ALA A 244 8.03 23.56 -13.41
C ALA A 244 8.29 24.89 -12.69
N LYS A 245 7.39 25.30 -11.79
CA LYS A 245 7.59 26.49 -10.94
C LYS A 245 8.75 26.32 -9.97
N GLU A 246 8.88 25.17 -9.31
CA GLU A 246 9.99 24.89 -8.40
C GLU A 246 11.34 24.93 -9.15
N VAL A 247 11.43 24.25 -10.29
CA VAL A 247 12.63 24.27 -11.15
C VAL A 247 12.93 25.70 -11.60
N PHE A 248 11.93 26.43 -12.09
CA PHE A 248 12.09 27.82 -12.52
C PHE A 248 12.55 28.75 -11.37
N MET A 249 12.00 28.57 -10.16
CA MET A 249 12.40 29.36 -9.00
C MET A 249 13.83 29.03 -8.54
N GLU A 250 14.25 27.76 -8.63
CA GLU A 250 15.64 27.36 -8.36
C GLU A 250 16.61 27.88 -9.43
N GLU A 251 16.21 27.89 -10.71
CA GLU A 251 16.98 28.50 -11.79
C GLU A 251 17.13 30.01 -11.58
N ILE A 252 16.04 30.72 -11.25
CA ILE A 252 16.07 32.14 -10.90
C ILE A 252 17.03 32.37 -9.74
N LYS A 253 16.89 31.64 -8.62
CA LYS A 253 17.83 31.78 -7.48
C LYS A 253 19.27 31.59 -7.94
N THR A 254 19.53 30.59 -8.77
CA THR A 254 20.87 30.31 -9.29
C THR A 254 21.40 31.48 -10.14
N MET A 255 20.58 32.06 -11.02
CA MET A 255 20.93 33.25 -11.83
C MET A 255 21.26 34.46 -10.96
N PHE A 256 20.46 34.73 -9.93
CA PHE A 256 20.70 35.80 -8.95
C PHE A 256 21.99 35.57 -8.16
N THR A 257 22.32 34.32 -7.83
CA THR A 257 23.53 33.98 -7.06
C THR A 257 24.81 34.03 -7.90
N GLN A 258 24.70 33.77 -9.21
CA GLN A 258 25.82 33.78 -10.16
C GLN A 258 26.05 35.12 -10.86
N GLY A 259 25.23 36.15 -10.57
CA GLY A 259 25.36 37.49 -11.14
C GLY A 259 25.12 37.57 -12.66
N LYS A 260 24.48 36.56 -13.26
CA LYS A 260 24.17 36.53 -14.69
C LYS A 260 22.69 36.85 -14.90
N PHE A 261 22.41 38.11 -15.23
CA PHE A 261 21.11 38.55 -15.74
C PHE A 261 21.22 38.81 -17.24
N ASP A 262 21.04 37.77 -18.04
CA ASP A 262 20.64 37.94 -19.43
C ASP A 262 19.27 37.29 -19.57
N ILE A 263 18.22 38.12 -19.49
CA ILE A 263 16.86 37.70 -19.80
C ILE A 263 16.69 37.89 -21.31
N PRO A 264 16.58 36.82 -22.13
CA PRO A 264 16.36 36.98 -23.55
C PRO A 264 14.93 37.50 -23.77
N GLY A 265 14.77 38.75 -24.21
CA GLY A 265 13.50 39.25 -24.74
C GLY A 265 12.89 40.50 -24.11
N LEU A 266 13.60 41.30 -23.33
CA LEU A 266 13.20 42.70 -23.11
C LEU A 266 14.06 43.64 -23.98
N PRO A 267 13.46 44.54 -24.79
CA PRO A 267 14.23 45.54 -25.51
C PRO A 267 14.93 46.47 -24.53
N ALA A 268 16.24 46.68 -24.75
CA ALA A 268 17.02 47.69 -24.05
C ALA A 268 16.39 49.07 -24.30
N VAL A 269 15.76 49.61 -23.27
CA VAL A 269 15.36 51.02 -23.24
C VAL A 269 15.94 51.61 -21.96
N PHE A 270 17.11 52.23 -22.10
CA PHE A 270 17.41 53.59 -21.64
C PHE A 270 18.90 53.86 -21.83
N ASP A 271 19.26 54.44 -22.98
CA ASP A 271 20.37 55.40 -23.03
C ASP A 271 19.74 56.77 -22.76
N GLY A 272 20.01 57.31 -21.57
CA GLY A 272 19.66 58.67 -21.19
C GLY A 272 20.90 59.56 -21.26
N SER A 273 20.94 60.43 -22.26
CA SER A 273 21.48 61.79 -22.18
C SER A 273 20.38 62.73 -22.65
#